data_AF-A0A7W1HB77-F1
#
_entry.id   AF-A0A7W1HB77-F1
#
_cell.length_a   1.000
_cell.length_b   1.000
_cell.length_c   1.000
_cell.angle_alpha   90.00
_cell.angle_beta   90.00
_cell.angle_gamma   90.00
#
_symmetry.space_group_name_H-M   'P 1'
#
loop_
_entity.id
_entity.type
_entity.pdbx_description
1 polymer ?
#
loop_
_entity_poly.entity_id
_entity_poly.type
_entity_poly.pdbx_seq_one_letter_code
_entity_poly.pdbx_strand_id
1 'polypeptide(L)'
;MITIAPRSALAIGLSLALLMAATRSHHFATTLHLPDASWATFFLAGFYLRPLWVFPALIALAGMSDYVAIAWFGVSDFCASPAYGFLLPAYGALWLAGRWYAGRHRFALSTLIPLAGSVVIGAAVCELISSGGFYFFSGRFAETSLVEL
;
A
#
# COMPACT_ATOMS: atom_id res chain seq x y z
N MET A 1 -20.86 -6.60 -4.10
CA MET A 1 -20.20 -5.29 -4.17
C MET A 1 -20.92 -4.35 -3.20
N ILE A 2 -20.24 -3.89 -2.16
CA ILE A 2 -20.84 -3.04 -1.12
C ILE A 2 -21.22 -1.69 -1.73
N THR A 3 -22.46 -1.26 -1.55
CA THR A 3 -22.91 0.07 -1.97
C THR A 3 -22.82 1.00 -0.77
N ILE A 4 -21.90 1.96 -0.82
CA ILE A 4 -21.65 2.93 0.26
C ILE A 4 -22.17 4.29 -0.18
N ALA A 5 -22.79 5.03 0.74
CA ALA A 5 -23.21 6.40 0.48
C ALA A 5 -21.98 7.29 0.16
N PRO A 6 -22.08 8.27 -0.75
CA PRO A 6 -20.94 9.11 -1.14
C PRO A 6 -20.24 9.80 0.04
N ARG A 7 -21.01 10.24 1.05
CA ARG A 7 -20.49 10.85 2.28
C ARG A 7 -19.61 9.90 3.09
N SER A 8 -20.06 8.65 3.26
CA SER A 8 -19.30 7.62 3.97
C SER A 8 -18.08 7.19 3.19
N ALA A 9 -18.15 7.10 1.85
CA ALA A 9 -17.00 6.84 1.01
C ALA A 9 -15.94 7.94 1.11
N LEU A 10 -16.36 9.21 1.15
CA LEU A 10 -15.46 10.34 1.39
C LEU A 10 -14.81 10.25 2.77
N ALA A 11 -15.60 9.99 3.82
CA ALA A 11 -15.07 9.84 5.18
C ALA A 11 -14.05 8.70 5.29
N ILE A 12 -14.32 7.55 4.66
CA ILE A 12 -13.39 6.42 4.59
C ILE A 12 -12.11 6.82 3.86
N GLY A 13 -12.24 7.45 2.68
CA GLY A 13 -11.08 7.90 1.89
C GLY A 13 -10.19 8.89 2.65
N LEU A 14 -10.79 9.88 3.30
CA LEU A 14 -10.06 10.85 4.12
C LEU A 14 -9.40 10.19 5.34
N SER A 15 -10.09 9.27 5.99
CA SER A 15 -9.55 8.54 7.15
C SER A 15 -8.36 7.68 6.75
N LEU A 16 -8.47 6.95 5.65
CA LEU A 16 -7.37 6.14 5.10
C LEU A 16 -6.18 7.01 4.67
N ALA A 17 -6.43 8.14 4.00
CA ALA A 17 -5.39 9.08 3.60
C ALA A 17 -4.66 9.66 4.83
N LEU A 18 -5.40 10.07 5.86
CA LEU A 18 -4.83 10.58 7.10
C LEU A 18 -4.02 9.53 7.85
N LEU A 19 -4.55 8.30 7.97
CA LEU A 19 -3.86 7.17 8.59
C LEU A 19 -2.55 6.85 7.87
N MET A 20 -2.56 6.81 6.53
CA MET A 20 -1.36 6.58 5.74
C MET A 20 -0.35 7.71 5.92
N ALA A 21 -0.77 8.98 5.83
CA ALA A 21 0.14 10.11 6.04
C ALA A 21 0.76 10.11 7.45
N ALA A 22 -0.01 9.79 8.49
CA ALA A 22 0.44 9.75 9.88
C ALA A 22 1.40 8.58 10.19
N THR A 23 1.24 7.43 9.52
CA THR A 23 2.05 6.23 9.78
C THR A 23 3.23 6.07 8.82
N ARG A 24 3.15 6.68 7.63
CA ARG A 24 4.24 6.67 6.64
C ARG A 24 5.28 7.76 6.90
N SER A 25 4.88 8.85 7.54
CA SER A 25 5.81 9.90 7.96
C SER A 25 6.70 9.39 9.10
N HIS A 26 7.98 9.15 8.78
CA HIS A 26 8.98 8.67 9.75
C HIS A 26 9.04 9.51 11.04
N HIS A 27 8.70 10.80 10.99
CA HIS A 27 8.66 11.68 12.16
C HIS A 27 7.60 11.24 13.21
N PHE A 28 6.42 10.83 12.76
CA PHE A 28 5.34 10.36 13.65
C PHE A 28 5.44 8.85 13.91
N ALA A 29 5.90 8.08 12.92
CA ALA A 29 6.07 6.64 13.04
C ALA A 29 7.16 6.26 14.05
N THR A 30 8.29 6.97 14.07
CA THR A 30 9.39 6.69 15.01
C THR A 30 9.08 7.11 16.44
N THR A 31 8.32 8.19 16.64
CA THR A 31 7.93 8.65 17.99
C THR A 31 6.87 7.74 18.63
N LEU A 32 5.98 7.14 17.83
CA LEU A 32 4.88 6.30 18.29
C LEU A 32 5.08 4.79 18.04
N HIS A 33 6.20 4.37 17.42
CA HIS A 33 6.49 2.99 16.99
C HIS A 33 5.36 2.36 16.17
N LEU A 34 4.66 3.17 15.37
CA LEU A 34 3.52 2.71 14.57
C LEU A 34 4.03 2.05 13.28
N PRO A 35 3.51 0.86 12.92
CA PRO A 35 3.77 0.28 11.60
C PRO A 35 3.11 1.11 10.50
N ASP A 36 3.72 1.12 9.31
CA ASP A 36 3.16 1.79 8.13
C ASP A 36 1.83 1.13 7.71
N ALA A 37 0.76 1.91 7.64
CA ALA A 37 -0.57 1.46 7.23
C ALA A 37 -0.76 1.40 5.71
N SER A 38 0.24 1.76 4.89
CA SER A 38 0.13 1.90 3.43
C SER A 38 -0.47 0.66 2.77
N TRP A 39 0.01 -0.54 3.10
CA TRP A 39 -0.50 -1.77 2.49
C TRP A 39 -1.99 -2.01 2.78
N ALA A 40 -2.38 -1.86 4.05
CA ALA A 40 -3.76 -1.96 4.48
C ALA A 40 -4.62 -0.89 3.82
N THR A 41 -4.11 0.34 3.68
CA THR A 41 -4.79 1.45 3.02
C THR A 41 -5.09 1.14 1.56
N PHE A 42 -4.14 0.62 0.78
CA PHE A 42 -4.39 0.25 -0.62
C PHE A 42 -5.40 -0.90 -0.74
N PHE A 43 -5.31 -1.92 0.11
CA PHE A 43 -6.28 -3.01 0.14
C PHE A 43 -7.69 -2.52 0.48
N LEU A 44 -7.85 -1.74 1.57
CA LEU A 44 -9.13 -1.21 2.02
C LEU A 44 -9.72 -0.20 1.05
N ALA A 45 -8.88 0.63 0.41
CA ALA A 45 -9.32 1.51 -0.66
C ALA A 45 -9.86 0.73 -1.85
N GLY A 46 -9.23 -0.39 -2.23
CA GLY A 46 -9.74 -1.31 -3.25
C GLY A 46 -11.06 -1.96 -2.85
N PHE A 47 -11.23 -2.27 -1.57
CA PHE A 47 -12.43 -2.89 -1.04
C PHE A 47 -13.63 -1.94 -0.95
N TYR A 48 -13.43 -0.74 -0.40
CA TYR A 48 -14.52 0.22 -0.09
C TYR A 48 -14.74 1.29 -1.16
N LEU A 49 -13.69 1.73 -1.87
CA LEU A 49 -13.75 2.92 -2.72
C LEU A 49 -13.90 2.54 -4.19
N ARG A 50 -15.05 2.89 -4.77
CA ARG A 50 -15.39 2.60 -6.17
C ARG A 50 -14.55 3.35 -7.21
N PRO A 51 -14.30 4.67 -7.08
CA PRO A 51 -13.65 5.42 -8.15
C PRO A 51 -12.20 4.97 -8.38
N LEU A 52 -11.82 4.77 -9.64
CA LEU A 52 -10.46 4.31 -9.99
C LEU A 52 -9.39 5.39 -9.71
N TRP A 53 -9.76 6.67 -9.71
CA TRP A 53 -8.85 7.79 -9.43
C TRP A 53 -8.30 7.79 -7.99
N VAL A 54 -8.93 7.06 -7.07
CA VAL A 54 -8.44 6.92 -5.68
C VAL A 54 -7.06 6.28 -5.65
N PHE A 55 -6.79 5.32 -6.54
CA PHE A 55 -5.50 4.64 -6.59
C PHE A 55 -4.34 5.62 -6.88
N PRO A 56 -4.33 6.37 -8.01
CA PRO A 56 -3.27 7.33 -8.26
C PRO A 56 -3.23 8.47 -7.22
N ALA A 57 -4.35 8.84 -6.59
CA ALA A 57 -4.34 9.81 -5.50
C ALA A 57 -3.59 9.29 -4.25
N LEU A 58 -3.78 8.03 -3.87
CA LEU A 58 -3.05 7.40 -2.76
C LEU A 58 -1.56 7.20 -3.11
N ILE A 59 -1.24 6.86 -4.36
CA ILE A 59 0.16 6.79 -4.83
C ILE A 59 0.83 8.16 -4.71
N ALA A 60 0.16 9.22 -5.17
CA ALA A 60 0.68 10.58 -5.06
C ALA A 60 0.89 10.99 -3.59
N LEU A 61 -0.04 10.62 -2.71
CA LEU A 61 0.09 10.88 -1.27
C LEU A 61 1.28 10.12 -0.66
N ALA A 62 1.50 8.86 -1.04
CA ALA A 62 2.66 8.09 -0.59
C ALA A 62 3.97 8.73 -1.04
N GLY A 63 4.09 9.07 -2.33
CA GLY A 63 5.27 9.74 -2.87
C GLY A 63 5.52 11.12 -2.27
N MET A 64 4.47 11.91 -2.04
CA MET A 64 4.58 13.21 -1.36
C MET A 64 5.03 13.06 0.09
N SER A 65 4.52 12.05 0.80
CA SER A 65 4.93 11.77 2.19
C SER A 65 6.42 11.41 2.27
N ASP A 66 6.88 10.56 1.34
CA ASP A 66 8.28 10.14 1.26
C ASP A 66 9.19 11.31 0.86
N TYR A 67 8.76 12.14 -0.09
CA TYR A 67 9.49 13.35 -0.49
C TYR A 67 9.65 14.34 0.67
N VAL A 68 8.58 14.62 1.41
CA VAL A 68 8.63 15.51 2.58
C VAL A 68 9.53 14.91 3.65
N ALA A 69 9.47 13.60 3.89
CA ALA A 69 10.36 12.90 4.82
C ALA A 69 11.84 13.09 4.49
N ILE A 70 12.22 12.94 3.23
CA ILE A 70 13.61 13.08 2.79
C ILE A 70 14.03 14.56 2.79
N ALA A 71 13.24 15.43 2.17
CA ALA A 71 13.64 16.81 1.91
C ALA A 71 13.54 17.73 3.14
N TRP A 72 12.61 17.47 4.07
CA TRP A 72 12.32 18.37 5.20
C TRP A 72 12.68 17.76 6.55
N PHE A 73 12.62 16.43 6.68
CA PHE A 73 12.89 15.73 7.94
C PHE A 73 14.21 14.95 7.95
N GLY A 74 15.01 15.06 6.89
CA GLY A 74 16.36 14.47 6.83
C GLY A 74 16.39 12.94 6.84
N VAL A 75 15.29 12.29 6.45
CA VAL A 75 15.25 10.82 6.30
C VAL A 75 16.16 10.41 5.15
N SER A 76 16.87 9.30 5.31
CA SER A 76 17.76 8.79 4.27
C SER A 76 17.01 8.51 2.97
N ASP A 77 17.58 8.94 1.85
CA ASP A 77 17.10 8.68 0.50
C ASP A 77 17.50 7.28 -0.02
N PHE A 78 17.98 6.38 0.85
CA PHE A 78 18.44 5.05 0.48
C PHE A 78 17.42 4.28 -0.36
N CYS A 79 16.14 4.34 0.03
CA CYS A 79 15.03 3.68 -0.65
C CYS A 79 14.57 4.43 -1.91
N ALA A 80 14.92 5.71 -2.07
CA ALA A 80 14.64 6.49 -3.26
C ALA A 80 15.64 6.09 -4.37
N SER A 81 15.25 5.09 -5.15
CA SER A 81 16.06 4.50 -6.23
C SER A 81 15.20 4.31 -7.48
N PRO A 82 15.77 3.91 -8.64
CA PRO A 82 14.97 3.58 -9.83
C PRO A 82 13.91 2.51 -9.55
N ALA A 83 14.15 1.63 -8.58
CA ALA A 83 13.21 0.61 -8.14
C ALA A 83 11.96 1.18 -7.45
N TYR A 84 11.94 2.46 -7.04
CA TYR A 84 10.77 3.07 -6.41
C TYR A 84 9.52 3.00 -7.29
N GLY A 85 9.69 2.96 -8.63
CA GLY A 85 8.60 2.74 -9.57
C GLY A 85 7.85 1.41 -9.40
N PHE A 86 8.49 0.39 -8.81
CA PHE A 86 7.87 -0.92 -8.52
C PHE A 86 6.81 -0.84 -7.41
N LEU A 87 6.76 0.25 -6.63
CA LEU A 87 5.66 0.46 -5.69
C LEU A 87 4.30 0.59 -6.39
N LEU A 88 4.27 1.08 -7.64
CA LEU A 88 3.02 1.19 -8.39
C LEU A 88 2.38 -0.18 -8.66
N PRO A 89 3.07 -1.16 -9.28
CA PRO A 89 2.50 -2.51 -9.42
C PRO A 89 2.34 -3.24 -8.08
N ALA A 90 3.20 -3.01 -7.08
CA ALA A 90 3.07 -3.64 -5.76
C ALA A 90 1.79 -3.22 -5.04
N TYR A 91 1.55 -1.91 -4.91
CA TYR A 91 0.32 -1.38 -4.32
C TYR A 91 -0.90 -1.63 -5.22
N GLY A 92 -0.70 -1.71 -6.53
CA GLY A 92 -1.71 -2.16 -7.49
C GLY A 92 -2.23 -3.56 -7.18
N ALA A 93 -1.34 -4.50 -6.80
CA ALA A 93 -1.73 -5.84 -6.41
C ALA A 93 -2.63 -5.86 -5.17
N LEU A 94 -2.30 -5.09 -4.14
CA LEU A 94 -3.12 -4.95 -2.93
C LEU A 94 -4.50 -4.35 -3.23
N TRP A 95 -4.52 -3.29 -4.04
CA TRP A 95 -5.76 -2.64 -4.45
C TRP A 95 -6.67 -3.57 -5.27
N LEU A 96 -6.11 -4.34 -6.20
CA LEU A 96 -6.83 -5.34 -6.97
C LEU A 96 -7.31 -6.51 -6.09
N ALA A 97 -6.51 -6.94 -5.11
CA ALA A 97 -6.92 -7.95 -4.14
C ALA A 97 -8.13 -7.49 -3.31
N GLY A 98 -8.13 -6.24 -2.85
CA GLY A 98 -9.27 -5.62 -2.17
C GLY A 98 -10.53 -5.57 -3.04
N ARG A 99 -10.39 -5.17 -4.31
CA ARG A 99 -11.50 -5.17 -5.29
C ARG A 99 -12.03 -6.57 -5.57
N TRP A 100 -11.14 -7.54 -5.71
CA TRP A 100 -11.49 -8.95 -5.92
C TRP A 100 -12.29 -9.51 -4.75
N TYR A 101 -11.93 -9.15 -3.51
CA TYR A 101 -12.66 -9.52 -2.31
C TYR A 101 -14.02 -8.79 -2.22
N ALA A 102 -14.10 -7.51 -2.59
CA ALA A 102 -15.37 -6.75 -2.61
C ALA A 102 -16.46 -7.37 -3.49
N GLY A 103 -16.07 -8.09 -4.55
CA GLY A 103 -16.98 -8.87 -5.40
C GLY A 103 -17.52 -10.14 -4.74
N ARG A 104 -16.79 -10.71 -3.77
CA ARG A 104 -17.08 -12.00 -3.10
C ARG A 104 -17.60 -11.84 -1.67
N HIS A 105 -17.50 -10.63 -1.13
CA HIS A 105 -17.95 -10.32 0.21
C HIS A 105 -19.45 -10.56 0.40
N ARG A 106 -19.78 -11.21 1.53
CA ARG A 106 -21.11 -11.53 2.05
C ARG A 106 -21.01 -11.47 3.58
N PHE A 107 -22.10 -11.15 4.25
CA PHE A 107 -22.15 -11.12 5.71
C PHE A 107 -22.26 -12.54 6.29
N ALA A 108 -21.22 -13.34 6.08
CA ALA A 108 -21.15 -14.74 6.50
C ALA A 108 -19.68 -15.14 6.77
N LEU A 109 -19.48 -16.02 7.76
CA LEU A 109 -18.15 -16.53 8.15
C LEU A 109 -17.43 -17.25 7.00
N SER A 110 -18.16 -17.81 6.04
CA SER A 110 -17.59 -18.43 4.84
C SER A 110 -16.75 -17.48 3.99
N THR A 111 -16.93 -16.15 4.16
CA THR A 111 -16.13 -15.15 3.44
C THR A 111 -14.79 -14.84 4.08
N LEU A 112 -14.50 -15.40 5.27
CA LEU A 112 -13.18 -15.30 5.89
C LEU A 112 -12.09 -16.01 5.08
N ILE A 113 -12.43 -17.12 4.40
CA ILE A 113 -11.49 -17.84 3.53
C ILE A 113 -11.05 -16.97 2.34
N PRO A 114 -11.95 -16.44 1.50
CA PRO A 114 -11.54 -15.55 0.41
C PRO A 114 -10.93 -14.23 0.93
N LEU A 115 -11.31 -13.74 2.11
CA LEU A 115 -10.64 -12.60 2.73
C LEU A 115 -9.17 -12.92 3.00
N ALA A 116 -8.91 -13.97 3.80
CA ALA A 116 -7.56 -14.40 4.15
C ALA A 116 -6.73 -14.70 2.91
N GLY A 117 -7.30 -15.42 1.93
CA GLY A 117 -6.64 -15.68 0.65
C GLY A 117 -6.26 -14.41 -0.11
N SER A 118 -7.18 -13.43 -0.19
CA SER A 118 -6.89 -12.16 -0.87
C SER A 118 -5.81 -11.33 -0.18
N VAL A 119 -5.79 -11.32 1.16
CA VAL A 119 -4.78 -10.62 1.95
C VAL A 119 -3.42 -11.30 1.79
N VAL A 120 -3.34 -12.61 1.96
CA VAL A 120 -2.07 -13.36 1.87
C VAL A 120 -1.48 -13.25 0.46
N ILE A 121 -2.29 -13.49 -0.58
CA ILE A 121 -1.81 -13.43 -1.97
C ILE A 121 -1.45 -11.98 -2.34
N GLY A 122 -2.29 -11.01 -1.97
CA GLY A 122 -2.02 -9.60 -2.24
C GLY A 122 -0.73 -9.13 -1.56
N ALA A 123 -0.53 -9.49 -0.30
CA ALA A 123 0.68 -9.17 0.45
C ALA A 123 1.92 -9.86 -0.13
N ALA A 124 1.84 -11.15 -0.47
CA ALA A 124 2.96 -11.88 -1.07
C ALA A 124 3.36 -11.29 -2.42
N VAL A 125 2.40 -10.97 -3.29
CA VAL A 125 2.68 -10.33 -4.58
C VAL A 125 3.25 -8.92 -4.38
N CYS A 126 2.69 -8.16 -3.44
CA CYS A 126 3.23 -6.84 -3.09
C CYS A 126 4.69 -6.93 -2.67
N GLU A 127 5.00 -7.82 -1.72
CA GLU A 127 6.36 -8.05 -1.20
C GLU A 127 7.33 -8.46 -2.31
N LEU A 128 6.95 -9.45 -3.12
CA LEU A 128 7.79 -9.92 -4.23
C LEU A 128 8.12 -8.80 -5.22
N ILE A 129 7.14 -7.95 -5.53
CA ILE A 129 7.34 -6.83 -6.47
C ILE A 129 8.14 -5.70 -5.82
N SER A 130 7.84 -5.33 -4.57
CA SER A 130 8.53 -4.23 -3.89
C SER A 130 9.96 -4.60 -3.51
N SER A 131 10.12 -5.70 -2.77
CA SER A 131 11.41 -6.13 -2.23
C SER A 131 12.27 -6.74 -3.32
N GLY A 132 11.69 -7.55 -4.21
CA GLY A 132 12.41 -8.05 -5.37
C GLY A 132 12.77 -6.95 -6.37
N GLY A 133 11.86 -6.00 -6.61
CA GLY A 133 12.13 -4.81 -7.42
C GLY A 133 13.30 -4.00 -6.85
N PHE A 134 13.30 -3.77 -5.54
CA PHE A 134 14.39 -3.08 -4.86
C PHE A 134 15.70 -3.87 -4.91
N TYR A 135 15.68 -5.16 -4.60
CA TYR A 135 16.87 -6.00 -4.59
C TYR A 135 17.56 -6.04 -5.96
N PHE A 136 16.81 -6.26 -7.05
CA PHE A 136 17.40 -6.36 -8.39
C PHE A 136 17.65 -5.00 -9.08
N PHE A 137 16.81 -3.98 -8.87
CA PHE A 137 16.82 -2.76 -9.69
C PHE A 137 17.17 -1.47 -8.93
N SER A 138 17.43 -1.52 -7.62
CA SER A 138 17.81 -0.31 -6.86
C SER A 138 19.23 0.18 -7.14
N GLY A 139 20.12 -0.71 -7.61
CA GLY A 139 21.56 -0.44 -7.72
C GLY A 139 22.29 -0.40 -6.37
N ARG A 140 21.65 -0.86 -5.28
CA ARG A 140 22.24 -0.89 -3.92
C ARG A 140 23.01 -2.18 -3.62
N PHE A 141 22.78 -3.25 -4.39
CA PHE A 141 23.40 -4.56 -4.21
C PHE A 141 24.34 -4.85 -5.39
N ALA A 142 25.57 -5.25 -5.10
CA ALA A 142 26.61 -5.50 -6.13
C ALA A 142 26.44 -6.86 -6.81
N GLU A 143 26.00 -7.87 -6.06
CA GLU A 143 25.61 -9.18 -6.56
C GLU A 143 24.16 -9.43 -6.14
N THR A 144 23.36 -9.96 -7.05
CA THR A 144 21.96 -10.32 -6.78
C THR A 144 21.72 -11.77 -7.20
N SER A 145 21.08 -12.55 -6.33
CA SER A 145 20.78 -13.96 -6.59
C SER A 145 19.32 -14.27 -6.27
N LEU A 146 18.75 -15.27 -6.96
CA LEU A 146 17.38 -15.73 -6.70
C LEU A 146 17.23 -16.49 -5.38
N VAL A 147 18.34 -16.89 -4.74
CA VAL A 147 18.34 -17.65 -3.48
C VAL A 147 18.15 -16.72 -2.28
N GLU A 148 18.55 -15.45 -2.41
CA GLU A 148 18.44 -14.42 -1.36
C GLU A 148 17.14 -13.59 -1.45
N LEU A 149 16.35 -13.84 -2.49
CA LEU A 149 15.03 -13.24 -2.71
C LEU A 149 13.95 -13.94 -1.85
#